data_AF-A0A2K8P345-F1
#
_entry.id   AF-A0A2K8P345-F1
#
_cell.length_a   1.000
_cell.length_b   1.000
_cell.length_c   1.000
_cell.angle_alpha   90.00
_cell.angle_beta   90.00
_cell.angle_gamma   90.00
#
_symmetry.space_group_name_H-M   'P 1'
#
loop_
_entity.id
_entity.type
_entity.pdbx_description
1 polymer ?
#
loop_
_entity_poly.entity_id
_entity_poly.type
_entity_poly.pdbx_seq_one_letter_code
_entity_poly.pdbx_strand_id
1 'polypeptide(L)'
;MLEVKKTVDINYELSKVEKNALRENEFYLPSLWKVFFARLTDLIISSLLFLILGYIFKDQAKEGNWIFLFIIFSTALIWNFSYFVLFPYFLKGKTVGKIIFKIKLVKFKVDEKIRFKDVFERELWFILMPWCLLYLGNILFLFLMMKYDETKNDIFVNSGYIIYQLNYWIFMIWNVAIGLSIKLQKNHQSSVDMKNKIIVVLEKSKQIKRYAKISDKSVLQETPGKFSEEILNQIGNSEEKEFYSSIQVDKPSLTENLKLEKKNQKQIDQKEKGESHE
;
A
#
# COMPACT_ATOMS: atom_id res chain seq x y z
N MET A 1 -56.32 -26.10 -9.51
CA MET A 1 -56.21 -24.63 -9.37
C MET A 1 -54.82 -24.37 -8.79
N LEU A 2 -53.86 -23.98 -9.65
CA LEU A 2 -52.45 -23.83 -9.28
C LEU A 2 -52.25 -22.45 -8.64
N GLU A 3 -52.08 -22.40 -7.32
CA GLU A 3 -51.70 -21.18 -6.61
C GLU A 3 -50.26 -20.80 -6.95
N VAL A 4 -50.11 -19.73 -7.74
CA VAL A 4 -48.84 -19.07 -7.98
C VAL A 4 -48.44 -18.33 -6.70
N LYS A 5 -47.57 -18.92 -5.90
CA LYS A 5 -46.87 -18.22 -4.81
C LYS A 5 -45.90 -17.20 -5.41
N LYS A 6 -46.31 -15.94 -5.37
CA LYS A 6 -45.47 -14.77 -5.68
C LYS A 6 -44.42 -14.60 -4.56
N THR A 7 -43.22 -15.16 -4.74
CA THR A 7 -42.06 -14.81 -3.90
C THR A 7 -41.53 -13.45 -4.34
N VAL A 8 -42.00 -12.41 -3.67
CA VAL A 8 -41.36 -11.09 -3.66
C VAL A 8 -40.26 -11.15 -2.61
N ASP A 9 -39.04 -11.54 -3.00
CA ASP A 9 -37.89 -11.46 -2.10
C ASP A 9 -37.27 -10.06 -2.14
N ILE A 10 -37.86 -9.22 -1.28
CA ILE A 10 -37.20 -8.49 -0.20
C ILE A 10 -36.00 -7.62 -0.60
N ASN A 11 -36.26 -6.30 -0.54
CA ASN A 11 -35.30 -5.24 -0.31
C ASN A 11 -34.13 -5.71 0.56
N TYR A 12 -32.92 -5.80 -0.02
CA TYR A 12 -31.68 -5.84 0.76
C TYR A 12 -31.43 -4.44 1.34
N GLU A 13 -32.23 -4.08 2.35
CA GLU A 13 -31.84 -3.06 3.31
C GLU A 13 -30.66 -3.59 4.11
N LEU A 14 -29.53 -2.89 3.99
CA LEU A 14 -28.26 -3.13 4.66
C LEU A 14 -28.31 -2.90 6.19
N SER A 15 -29.47 -2.92 6.85
CA SER A 15 -29.62 -2.48 8.25
C SER A 15 -29.11 -3.49 9.30
N LYS A 16 -28.71 -4.71 8.91
CA LYS A 16 -28.13 -5.70 9.84
C LYS A 16 -26.72 -6.20 9.49
N VAL A 17 -26.09 -5.67 8.45
CA VAL A 17 -24.63 -5.78 8.26
C VAL A 17 -23.88 -4.82 9.21
N GLU A 18 -24.60 -3.93 9.89
CA GLU A 18 -24.06 -2.75 10.57
C GLU A 18 -23.50 -2.92 11.99
N LYS A 19 -23.49 -4.10 12.65
CA LYS A 19 -22.97 -4.16 14.04
C LYS A 19 -21.88 -5.16 14.39
N ASN A 20 -21.77 -6.34 13.78
CA ASN A 20 -20.82 -7.35 14.29
C ASN A 20 -19.85 -7.97 13.26
N ALA A 21 -20.05 -7.81 11.94
CA ALA A 21 -19.11 -8.37 10.94
C ALA A 21 -18.05 -7.36 10.44
N LEU A 22 -18.14 -6.09 10.87
CA LEU A 22 -17.25 -4.99 10.46
C LEU A 22 -16.34 -4.47 11.58
N ARG A 23 -16.26 -5.17 12.72
CA ARG A 23 -15.49 -4.68 13.90
C ARG A 23 -13.99 -5.00 13.91
N GLU A 24 -13.44 -5.70 12.91
CA GLU A 24 -11.99 -5.94 12.84
C GLU A 24 -11.34 -5.69 11.46
N ASN A 25 -12.12 -5.31 10.43
CA ASN A 25 -11.55 -4.93 9.14
C ASN A 25 -12.27 -3.71 8.55
N GLU A 26 -11.80 -2.53 8.93
CA GLU A 26 -12.32 -1.23 8.49
C GLU A 26 -11.94 -0.94 7.02
N PHE A 27 -12.63 -1.58 6.08
CA PHE A 27 -12.49 -1.31 4.66
C PHE A 27 -13.37 -0.13 4.22
N TYR A 28 -12.77 0.94 3.70
CA TYR A 28 -13.51 2.04 3.06
C TYR A 28 -13.60 1.84 1.55
N LEU A 29 -14.75 2.15 0.96
CA LEU A 29 -14.92 2.22 -0.49
C LEU A 29 -14.11 3.39 -1.05
N PRO A 30 -13.20 3.17 -2.03
CA PRO A 30 -12.50 4.26 -2.69
C PRO A 30 -13.46 5.08 -3.57
N SER A 31 -13.16 6.37 -3.74
CA SER A 31 -13.83 7.17 -4.75
C SER A 31 -13.53 6.64 -6.16
N LEU A 32 -14.51 6.74 -7.06
CA LEU A 32 -14.36 6.34 -8.47
C LEU A 32 -13.14 6.97 -9.13
N TRP A 33 -12.91 8.26 -8.88
CA TRP A 33 -11.76 9.00 -9.40
C TRP A 33 -10.45 8.37 -8.99
N LYS A 34 -10.34 7.90 -7.74
CA LYS A 34 -9.12 7.28 -7.23
C LYS A 34 -8.84 5.93 -7.90
N VAL A 35 -9.88 5.15 -8.16
CA VAL A 35 -9.79 3.89 -8.92
C VAL A 35 -9.42 4.17 -10.39
N PHE A 36 -10.04 5.19 -10.99
CA PHE A 36 -9.75 5.63 -12.34
C PHE A 36 -8.30 6.08 -12.51
N PHE A 37 -7.81 6.96 -11.64
CA PHE A 37 -6.43 7.44 -11.68
C PHE A 37 -5.41 6.35 -11.42
N ALA A 38 -5.68 5.43 -10.48
CA ALA A 38 -4.80 4.27 -10.28
C ALA A 38 -4.63 3.47 -11.58
N ARG A 39 -5.73 3.26 -12.31
CA ARG A 39 -5.73 2.56 -13.57
C ARG A 39 -5.10 3.36 -14.72
N LEU A 40 -5.31 4.66 -14.76
CA LEU A 40 -4.66 5.54 -15.73
C LEU A 40 -3.14 5.52 -15.55
N THR A 41 -2.65 5.60 -14.31
CA THR A 41 -1.23 5.47 -13.99
C THR A 41 -0.68 4.11 -14.43
N ASP A 42 -1.40 3.02 -14.17
CA ASP A 42 -1.01 1.69 -14.62
C ASP A 42 -0.93 1.59 -16.15
N LEU A 43 -1.88 2.20 -16.87
CA LEU A 43 -1.86 2.23 -18.34
C LEU A 43 -0.69 3.04 -18.89
N ILE A 44 -0.35 4.18 -18.27
CA ILE A 44 0.82 4.99 -18.64
C ILE A 44 2.11 4.18 -18.44
N ILE A 45 2.24 3.49 -17.30
CA ILE A 45 3.42 2.65 -17.03
C ILE A 45 3.52 1.53 -18.06
N SER A 46 2.40 0.88 -18.39
CA SER A 46 2.39 -0.18 -19.39
C SER A 46 2.75 0.34 -20.79
N SER A 47 2.27 1.52 -21.17
CA SER A 47 2.49 2.10 -22.50
C SER A 47 3.92 2.62 -22.73
N LEU A 48 4.69 2.88 -21.67
CA LEU A 48 6.11 3.25 -21.80
C LEU A 48 6.92 2.21 -22.58
N LEU A 49 6.63 0.91 -22.40
CA LEU A 49 7.33 -0.13 -23.17
C LEU A 49 7.07 0.02 -24.67
N PHE A 50 5.85 0.36 -25.08
CA PHE A 50 5.52 0.60 -26.48
C PHE A 50 6.32 1.77 -27.06
N LEU A 51 6.44 2.86 -26.31
CA LEU A 51 7.20 4.02 -26.75
C LEU A 51 8.69 3.67 -26.93
N ILE A 52 9.25 2.89 -26.00
CA ILE A 52 10.63 2.43 -26.07
C ILE A 52 10.83 1.52 -27.28
N LEU A 53 9.98 0.50 -27.46
CA LEU A 53 10.07 -0.42 -28.61
C LEU A 53 9.86 0.31 -29.94
N GLY A 54 8.89 1.21 -30.01
CA GLY A 54 8.63 2.02 -31.19
C GLY A 54 9.80 2.95 -31.54
N TYR A 55 10.53 3.45 -30.54
CA TYR A 55 11.74 4.22 -30.76
C TYR A 55 12.91 3.35 -31.25
N ILE A 56 13.16 2.21 -30.60
CA ILE A 56 14.26 1.29 -30.94
C ILE A 56 14.09 0.73 -32.36
N PHE A 57 12.86 0.35 -32.73
CA PHE A 57 12.57 -0.28 -34.03
C PHE A 57 12.08 0.71 -35.08
N LYS A 58 12.22 2.02 -34.85
CA LYS A 58 11.70 3.07 -35.74
C LYS A 58 12.16 2.91 -37.18
N ASP A 59 13.44 2.60 -37.40
CA ASP A 59 14.00 2.52 -38.75
C ASP A 59 13.69 1.18 -39.43
N GLN A 60 13.64 0.08 -38.67
CA GLN A 60 13.25 -1.24 -39.16
C GLN A 60 11.75 -1.31 -39.51
N ALA A 61 10.91 -0.55 -38.81
CA ALA A 61 9.48 -0.45 -39.10
C ALA A 61 9.18 0.32 -40.40
N LYS A 62 10.06 1.26 -40.81
CA LYS A 62 9.92 2.01 -42.07
C LYS A 62 10.13 1.13 -43.30
N GLU A 63 10.95 0.09 -43.17
CA GLU A 63 11.23 -0.85 -44.27
C GLU A 63 10.08 -1.82 -44.54
N GLY A 64 8.93 -1.65 -43.88
CA GLY A 64 7.72 -2.43 -44.13
C GLY A 64 7.85 -3.90 -43.71
N ASN A 65 8.82 -4.23 -42.85
CA ASN A 65 9.05 -5.60 -42.45
C ASN A 65 8.08 -6.03 -41.34
N TRP A 66 7.07 -6.80 -41.76
CA TRP A 66 6.00 -7.39 -40.96
C TRP A 66 6.45 -8.18 -39.74
N ILE A 67 7.65 -8.76 -39.81
CA ILE A 67 8.21 -9.55 -38.72
C ILE A 67 8.46 -8.65 -37.51
N PHE A 68 8.96 -7.43 -37.71
CA PHE A 68 9.17 -6.49 -36.61
C PHE A 68 7.87 -5.99 -36.00
N LEU A 69 6.85 -5.75 -36.81
CA LEU A 69 5.50 -5.42 -36.33
C LEU A 69 4.94 -6.56 -35.46
N PHE A 70 5.07 -7.81 -35.93
CA PHE A 70 4.66 -8.98 -35.16
C PHE A 70 5.43 -9.11 -33.84
N ILE A 71 6.75 -8.84 -33.84
CA ILE A 71 7.59 -8.85 -32.63
C ILE A 71 7.12 -7.76 -31.65
N ILE A 72 6.88 -6.54 -32.12
CA ILE A 72 6.41 -5.42 -31.29
C ILE A 72 5.07 -5.78 -30.64
N PHE A 73 4.10 -6.26 -31.43
CA PHE A 73 2.78 -6.64 -30.92
C PHE A 73 2.84 -7.83 -29.95
N SER A 74 3.62 -8.86 -30.27
CA SER A 74 3.79 -10.03 -29.37
C SER A 74 4.42 -9.62 -28.05
N THR A 75 5.49 -8.83 -28.11
CA THR A 75 6.19 -8.33 -26.91
C THR A 75 5.27 -7.47 -26.05
N ALA A 76 4.50 -6.60 -26.68
CA ALA A 76 3.51 -5.76 -26.02
C ALA A 76 2.39 -6.54 -25.33
N LEU A 77 1.89 -7.60 -25.97
CA LEU A 77 0.84 -8.44 -25.40
C LEU A 77 1.38 -9.23 -24.20
N ILE A 78 2.58 -9.80 -24.34
CA ILE A 78 3.29 -10.48 -23.24
C ILE A 78 3.53 -9.51 -22.08
N TRP A 79 3.95 -8.28 -22.37
CA TRP A 79 4.16 -7.25 -21.35
C TRP A 79 2.87 -6.87 -20.63
N ASN A 80 1.80 -6.56 -21.37
CA ASN A 80 0.51 -6.23 -20.77
C ASN A 80 -0.02 -7.38 -19.91
N PHE A 81 0.08 -8.62 -20.40
CA PHE A 81 -0.29 -9.80 -19.63
C PHE A 81 0.56 -9.92 -18.36
N SER A 82 1.88 -9.74 -18.47
CA SER A 82 2.79 -9.81 -17.33
C SER A 82 2.50 -8.72 -16.30
N TYR A 83 2.27 -7.48 -16.74
CA TYR A 83 2.05 -6.34 -15.87
C TYR A 83 0.67 -6.33 -15.21
N PHE A 84 -0.38 -6.71 -15.92
CA PHE A 84 -1.75 -6.66 -15.39
C PHE A 84 -2.23 -7.97 -14.78
N VAL A 85 -1.71 -9.13 -15.21
CA VAL A 85 -2.16 -10.44 -14.71
C VAL A 85 -1.14 -11.05 -13.76
N LEU A 86 0.10 -11.26 -14.24
CA LEU A 86 1.12 -11.96 -13.44
C LEU A 86 1.56 -11.12 -12.23
N PHE A 87 1.90 -9.85 -12.45
CA PHE A 87 2.40 -8.97 -11.40
C PHE A 87 1.39 -8.79 -10.24
N PRO A 88 0.09 -8.53 -10.50
CA PRO A 88 -0.89 -8.43 -9.42
C PRO A 88 -1.17 -9.78 -8.78
N TYR A 89 -1.05 -10.90 -9.50
CA TYR A 89 -1.16 -12.22 -8.88
C TYR A 89 -0.08 -12.42 -7.79
N PHE A 90 1.18 -12.12 -8.09
CA PHE A 90 2.27 -12.20 -7.10
C PHE A 90 2.12 -11.18 -5.96
N LEU A 91 1.55 -10.00 -6.24
CA LEU A 91 1.34 -8.94 -5.25
C LEU A 91 -0.07 -8.94 -4.61
N LYS A 92 -0.77 -10.08 -4.62
CA LYS A 92 -2.08 -10.26 -3.96
C LYS A 92 -3.13 -9.23 -4.40
N GLY A 93 -3.20 -8.98 -5.71
CA GLY A 93 -4.16 -8.11 -6.39
C GLY A 93 -3.72 -6.65 -6.55
N LYS A 94 -2.46 -6.31 -6.22
CA LYS A 94 -1.93 -4.93 -6.30
C LYS A 94 -1.09 -4.72 -7.57
N THR A 95 -1.42 -3.69 -8.35
CA THR A 95 -0.60 -3.10 -9.42
C THR A 95 0.16 -1.89 -8.88
N VAL A 96 1.11 -1.32 -9.63
CA VAL A 96 1.87 -0.14 -9.20
C VAL A 96 0.94 1.05 -8.91
N GLY A 97 -0.02 1.33 -9.79
CA GLY A 97 -1.05 2.33 -9.58
C GLY A 97 -1.86 2.05 -8.32
N LYS A 98 -2.35 0.81 -8.13
CA LYS A 98 -3.07 0.44 -6.90
C LYS A 98 -2.22 0.66 -5.64
N ILE A 99 -0.90 0.44 -5.70
CA ILE A 99 0.03 0.72 -4.59
C ILE A 99 0.13 2.22 -4.31
N ILE A 100 0.37 3.04 -5.35
CA ILE A 100 0.48 4.50 -5.24
C ILE A 100 -0.77 5.09 -4.58
N PHE A 101 -1.95 4.62 -5.01
CA PHE A 101 -3.23 5.09 -4.48
C PHE A 101 -3.69 4.33 -3.23
N LYS A 102 -2.92 3.39 -2.67
CA LYS A 102 -3.30 2.59 -1.47
C LYS A 102 -4.66 1.90 -1.62
N ILE A 103 -4.88 1.31 -2.77
CA ILE A 103 -6.08 0.55 -3.10
C ILE A 103 -5.71 -0.94 -3.10
N LYS A 104 -6.59 -1.78 -2.55
CA LYS A 104 -6.42 -3.23 -2.51
C LYS A 104 -7.66 -3.93 -3.04
N LEU A 105 -7.44 -5.08 -3.68
CA LEU A 105 -8.47 -6.02 -4.03
C LEU A 105 -8.74 -6.97 -2.85
N VAL A 106 -10.00 -7.21 -2.48
CA VAL A 106 -10.37 -8.21 -1.45
C VAL A 106 -11.61 -9.00 -1.88
N LYS A 107 -11.74 -10.24 -1.39
CA LYS A 107 -12.97 -11.03 -1.53
C LYS A 107 -13.98 -10.59 -0.48
N PHE A 108 -15.28 -10.79 -0.74
CA PHE A 108 -16.33 -10.53 0.26
C PHE A 108 -16.23 -11.41 1.50
N LYS A 109 -15.72 -12.64 1.35
CA LYS A 109 -15.45 -13.54 2.47
C LYS A 109 -14.01 -13.37 2.93
N VAL A 110 -13.83 -13.16 4.24
CA VAL A 110 -12.54 -12.87 4.87
C VAL A 110 -11.53 -14.02 4.67
N ASP A 111 -12.01 -15.26 4.65
CA ASP A 111 -11.15 -16.45 4.54
C ASP A 111 -10.78 -16.81 3.09
N GLU A 112 -11.44 -16.19 2.10
CA GLU A 112 -11.18 -16.49 0.70
C GLU A 112 -10.04 -15.62 0.14
N LYS A 113 -8.96 -16.28 -0.29
CA LYS A 113 -7.87 -15.61 -1.01
C LYS A 113 -8.28 -15.34 -2.46
N ILE A 114 -7.74 -14.25 -3.02
CA ILE A 114 -7.88 -13.93 -4.44
C ILE A 114 -7.17 -15.01 -5.25
N ARG A 115 -7.90 -15.66 -6.15
CA ARG A 115 -7.33 -16.67 -7.05
C ARG A 115 -6.80 -16.01 -8.31
N PHE A 116 -5.90 -16.70 -9.01
CA PHE A 116 -5.40 -16.23 -10.31
C PHE A 116 -6.54 -15.95 -11.29
N LYS A 117 -7.51 -16.87 -11.39
CA LYS A 117 -8.70 -16.74 -12.26
C LYS A 117 -9.48 -15.44 -12.01
N ASP A 118 -9.58 -15.04 -10.75
CA ASP A 118 -10.30 -13.83 -10.35
C ASP A 118 -9.63 -12.56 -10.91
N VAL A 119 -8.29 -12.51 -10.87
CA VAL A 119 -7.48 -11.41 -11.44
C VAL A 119 -7.50 -11.50 -12.97
N PHE A 120 -7.31 -12.69 -13.53
CA PHE A 120 -7.25 -12.89 -14.96
C PHE A 120 -8.55 -12.50 -15.65
N GLU A 121 -9.72 -12.99 -15.22
CA GLU A 121 -11.01 -12.64 -15.84
C GLU A 121 -11.30 -11.15 -15.78
N ARG A 122 -10.96 -10.53 -14.62
CA ARG A 122 -11.11 -9.10 -14.41
C ARG A 122 -10.27 -8.33 -15.42
N GLU A 123 -8.97 -8.57 -15.47
CA GLU A 123 -8.04 -7.80 -16.32
C GLU A 123 -8.18 -8.18 -17.81
N LEU A 124 -8.67 -9.40 -18.10
CA LEU A 124 -9.04 -9.83 -19.44
C LEU A 124 -10.17 -8.97 -20.02
N TRP A 125 -11.27 -8.81 -19.28
CA TRP A 125 -12.41 -7.99 -19.71
C TRP A 125 -12.05 -6.51 -19.86
N PHE A 126 -11.15 -6.06 -19.00
CA PHE A 126 -10.85 -4.66 -18.77
C PHE A 126 -9.76 -4.09 -19.65
N ILE A 127 -8.75 -4.89 -19.99
CA ILE A 127 -7.54 -4.43 -20.66
C ILE A 127 -7.26 -5.35 -21.84
N LEU A 128 -7.07 -6.64 -21.60
CA LEU A 128 -6.58 -7.53 -22.66
C LEU A 128 -7.55 -7.64 -23.84
N MET A 129 -8.87 -7.78 -23.63
CA MET A 129 -9.82 -7.86 -24.74
C MET A 129 -9.87 -6.59 -25.60
N PRO A 130 -10.02 -5.38 -25.03
CA PRO A 130 -9.93 -4.14 -25.80
C PRO A 130 -8.64 -4.03 -26.61
N TRP A 131 -7.50 -4.34 -26.00
CA TRP A 131 -6.20 -4.27 -26.66
C TRP A 131 -6.04 -5.34 -27.75
N CYS A 132 -6.51 -6.57 -27.52
CA CYS A 132 -6.50 -7.63 -28.54
C CYS A 132 -7.34 -7.25 -29.76
N LEU A 133 -8.54 -6.68 -29.55
CA LEU A 133 -9.36 -6.19 -30.66
C LEU A 133 -8.64 -5.07 -31.42
N LEU A 134 -8.03 -4.13 -30.69
CA LEU A 134 -7.23 -3.06 -31.29
C LEU A 134 -6.07 -3.61 -32.12
N TYR A 135 -5.34 -4.61 -31.63
CA TYR A 135 -4.25 -5.22 -32.40
C TYR A 135 -4.75 -5.98 -33.63
N LEU A 136 -5.85 -6.73 -33.51
CA LEU A 136 -6.44 -7.45 -34.64
C LEU A 136 -6.84 -6.49 -35.76
N GLY A 137 -7.51 -5.37 -35.43
CA GLY A 137 -7.86 -4.37 -36.42
C GLY A 137 -6.63 -3.68 -37.05
N ASN A 138 -5.55 -3.48 -36.28
CA ASN A 138 -4.31 -2.91 -36.81
C ASN A 138 -3.57 -3.89 -37.74
N ILE A 139 -3.57 -5.19 -37.44
CA ILE A 139 -3.02 -6.22 -38.32
C ILE A 139 -3.82 -6.26 -39.64
N LEU A 140 -5.14 -6.18 -39.55
CA LEU A 140 -6.00 -6.18 -40.74
C LEU A 140 -5.82 -4.91 -41.58
N PHE A 141 -5.68 -3.76 -40.94
CA PHE A 141 -5.31 -2.50 -41.60
C PHE A 141 -3.99 -2.66 -42.35
N LEU A 142 -2.95 -3.13 -41.67
CA LEU A 142 -1.65 -3.35 -42.30
C LEU A 142 -1.82 -4.25 -43.52
N PHE A 143 -2.51 -5.40 -43.39
CA PHE A 143 -2.70 -6.36 -44.48
C PHE A 143 -3.29 -5.72 -45.74
N LEU A 144 -4.23 -4.79 -45.56
CA LEU A 144 -4.79 -4.01 -46.67
C LEU A 144 -3.78 -3.03 -47.27
N MET A 145 -2.93 -2.41 -46.46
CA MET A 145 -1.84 -1.55 -46.95
C MET A 145 -0.80 -2.35 -47.76
N MET A 146 -0.49 -3.59 -47.34
CA MET A 146 0.37 -4.50 -48.14
C MET A 146 -0.21 -4.74 -49.53
N LYS A 147 -1.52 -5.04 -49.57
CA LYS A 147 -2.23 -5.31 -50.82
C LYS A 147 -2.30 -4.07 -51.69
N TYR A 148 -2.39 -2.89 -51.08
CA TYR A 148 -2.28 -1.64 -51.79
C TYR A 148 -0.90 -1.46 -52.43
N ASP A 149 0.20 -1.68 -51.69
CA ASP A 149 1.55 -1.51 -52.25
C ASP A 149 1.80 -2.42 -53.47
N GLU A 150 1.23 -3.64 -53.47
CA GLU A 150 1.30 -4.58 -54.59
C GLU A 150 0.42 -4.16 -55.79
N THR A 151 -0.82 -3.71 -55.55
CA THR A 151 -1.84 -3.54 -56.59
C THR A 151 -2.09 -2.10 -57.02
N LYS A 152 -1.64 -1.12 -56.22
CA LYS A 152 -1.93 0.31 -56.33
C LYS A 152 -3.41 0.66 -56.47
N ASN A 153 -4.30 -0.19 -55.93
CA ASN A 153 -5.74 0.04 -55.99
C ASN A 153 -6.23 0.84 -54.77
N ASP A 154 -6.77 2.03 -55.02
CA ASP A 154 -7.24 2.97 -54.00
C ASP A 154 -8.34 2.40 -53.09
N ILE A 155 -9.07 1.37 -53.52
CA ILE A 155 -10.09 0.69 -52.70
C ILE A 155 -9.46 0.11 -51.43
N PHE A 156 -8.24 -0.44 -51.51
CA PHE A 156 -7.56 -1.02 -50.35
C PHE A 156 -7.12 0.04 -49.34
N VAL A 157 -6.67 1.21 -49.80
CA VAL A 157 -6.31 2.34 -48.92
C VAL A 157 -7.54 2.86 -48.19
N ASN A 158 -8.62 3.13 -48.94
CA ASN A 158 -9.86 3.65 -48.36
C ASN A 158 -10.46 2.68 -47.35
N SER A 159 -10.49 1.40 -47.69
CA SER A 159 -10.97 0.34 -46.80
C SER A 159 -10.07 0.17 -45.57
N GLY A 160 -8.75 0.22 -45.75
CA GLY A 160 -7.77 0.20 -44.66
C GLY A 160 -8.00 1.35 -43.68
N TYR A 161 -8.12 2.58 -44.18
CA TYR A 161 -8.37 3.76 -43.35
C TYR A 161 -9.69 3.64 -42.56
N ILE A 162 -10.77 3.17 -43.19
CA ILE A 162 -12.05 2.94 -42.52
C ILE A 162 -11.90 1.92 -41.39
N ILE A 163 -11.22 0.80 -41.64
CA ILE A 163 -10.97 -0.24 -40.64
C ILE A 163 -10.14 0.30 -39.48
N TYR A 164 -9.07 1.04 -39.78
CA TYR A 164 -8.25 1.69 -38.77
C TYR A 164 -9.11 2.59 -37.88
N GLN A 165 -9.91 3.48 -38.47
CA GLN A 165 -10.75 4.40 -37.70
C GLN A 165 -11.82 3.67 -36.87
N LEU A 166 -12.52 2.70 -37.45
CA LEU A 166 -13.52 1.88 -36.75
C LEU A 166 -12.92 1.15 -35.55
N ASN A 167 -11.70 0.64 -35.71
CA ASN A 167 -11.00 -0.07 -34.65
C ASN A 167 -10.76 0.80 -33.40
N TYR A 168 -10.32 2.05 -33.60
CA TYR A 168 -10.18 3.02 -32.48
C TYR A 168 -11.52 3.43 -31.88
N TRP A 169 -12.58 3.56 -32.69
CA TRP A 169 -13.92 3.83 -32.18
C TRP A 169 -14.44 2.70 -31.29
N ILE A 170 -14.29 1.44 -31.73
CA ILE A 170 -14.66 0.26 -30.93
C ILE A 170 -13.89 0.27 -29.60
N PHE A 171 -12.57 0.51 -29.65
CA PHE A 171 -11.75 0.60 -28.46
C PHE A 171 -12.22 1.72 -27.50
N MET A 172 -12.52 2.91 -28.02
CA MET A 172 -12.99 4.04 -27.22
C MET A 172 -14.36 3.75 -26.59
N ILE A 173 -15.33 3.28 -27.39
CA ILE A 173 -16.67 2.92 -26.92
C ILE A 173 -16.58 1.84 -25.83
N TRP A 174 -15.71 0.84 -25.99
CA TRP A 174 -15.51 -0.20 -24.99
C TRP A 174 -15.04 0.38 -23.65
N ASN A 175 -14.05 1.28 -23.67
CA ASN A 175 -13.53 1.90 -22.45
C ASN A 175 -14.58 2.79 -21.77
N VAL A 176 -15.37 3.54 -22.55
CA VAL A 176 -16.49 4.34 -22.03
C VAL A 176 -17.58 3.44 -21.44
N ALA A 177 -17.93 2.34 -22.10
CA ALA A 177 -18.91 1.37 -21.62
C ALA A 177 -18.47 0.74 -20.29
N ILE A 178 -17.19 0.41 -20.13
CA ILE A 178 -16.63 -0.03 -18.84
C ILE A 178 -16.85 1.06 -17.77
N GLY A 179 -16.45 2.30 -18.05
CA GLY A 179 -16.59 3.40 -17.09
C GLY A 179 -18.04 3.64 -16.65
N LEU A 180 -18.98 3.63 -17.60
CA LEU A 180 -20.41 3.77 -17.35
C LEU A 180 -20.95 2.59 -16.53
N SER A 181 -20.56 1.36 -16.87
CA SER A 181 -21.01 0.16 -16.15
C SER A 181 -20.62 0.22 -14.67
N ILE A 182 -19.41 0.72 -14.37
CA ILE A 182 -18.92 0.87 -13.00
C ILE A 182 -19.67 1.99 -12.27
N LYS A 183 -19.91 3.12 -12.95
CA LYS A 183 -20.60 4.28 -12.36
C LYS A 183 -22.07 3.98 -12.02
N LEU A 184 -22.76 3.19 -12.84
CA LEU A 184 -24.18 2.88 -12.65
C LEU A 184 -24.44 1.85 -11.53
N GLN A 185 -23.44 1.09 -11.10
CA GLN A 185 -23.60 0.08 -10.06
C GLN A 185 -23.46 0.68 -8.65
N LYS A 186 -24.36 0.28 -7.73
CA LYS A 186 -24.50 0.85 -6.37
C LYS A 186 -23.23 0.86 -5.52
N ASN A 187 -22.24 0.02 -5.81
CA ASN A 187 -20.98 -0.09 -5.07
C ASN A 187 -19.74 0.28 -5.91
N HIS A 188 -19.92 0.94 -7.06
CA HIS A 188 -18.82 1.23 -7.98
C HIS A 188 -18.03 -0.03 -8.37
N GLN A 189 -18.74 -1.15 -8.49
CA GLN A 189 -18.18 -2.44 -8.90
C GLN A 189 -18.40 -2.61 -10.39
N SER A 190 -17.67 -3.54 -10.99
CA SER A 190 -17.98 -4.00 -12.33
C SER A 190 -18.77 -5.29 -12.27
N SER A 191 -19.49 -5.62 -13.35
CA SER A 191 -20.21 -6.90 -13.47
C SER A 191 -19.29 -8.11 -13.28
N VAL A 192 -18.03 -8.02 -13.71
CA VAL A 192 -17.04 -9.09 -13.53
C VAL A 192 -16.62 -9.21 -12.06
N ASP A 193 -16.41 -8.09 -11.37
CA ASP A 193 -16.10 -8.08 -9.94
C ASP A 193 -17.26 -8.64 -9.10
N MET A 194 -18.51 -8.33 -9.47
CA MET A 194 -19.71 -8.89 -8.84
C MET A 194 -19.79 -10.41 -9.00
N LYS A 195 -19.57 -10.91 -10.23
CA LYS A 195 -19.57 -12.36 -10.53
C LYS A 195 -18.53 -13.10 -9.68
N ASN A 196 -17.36 -12.50 -9.52
CA ASN A 196 -16.26 -13.10 -8.78
C ASN A 196 -16.27 -12.75 -7.28
N LYS A 197 -17.27 -12.01 -6.77
CA LYS A 197 -17.40 -11.62 -5.35
C LYS A 197 -16.19 -10.85 -4.82
N ILE A 198 -15.69 -9.92 -5.63
CA ILE A 198 -14.51 -9.11 -5.35
C ILE A 198 -14.93 -7.66 -5.15
N ILE A 199 -14.29 -6.98 -4.20
CA ILE A 199 -14.44 -5.56 -3.97
C ILE A 199 -13.09 -4.86 -3.90
N VAL A 200 -13.07 -3.63 -4.39
CA VAL A 200 -11.93 -2.74 -4.33
C VAL A 200 -12.07 -1.87 -3.07
N VAL A 201 -11.07 -1.88 -2.21
CA VAL A 201 -11.10 -1.22 -0.89
C VAL A 201 -9.87 -0.34 -0.68
N LEU A 202 -10.02 0.69 0.13
CA LEU A 202 -8.91 1.51 0.60
C LEU A 202 -8.16 0.79 1.71
N GLU A 203 -6.84 0.72 1.56
CA GLU A 203 -5.96 0.29 2.64
C GLU A 203 -5.80 1.46 3.61
N LYS A 204 -6.23 1.28 4.87
CA LYS A 204 -5.88 2.24 5.92
C LYS A 204 -4.36 2.33 5.96
N SER A 205 -3.83 3.56 6.10
CA SER A 205 -2.44 3.70 6.52
C SER A 205 -2.32 2.89 7.80
N LYS A 206 -1.39 1.92 7.86
CA LYS A 206 -0.95 1.39 9.14
C LYS A 206 -0.57 2.61 9.94
N GLN A 207 -1.40 3.00 10.92
CA GLN A 207 -0.95 3.90 11.94
C GLN A 207 0.22 3.14 12.54
N ILE A 208 1.43 3.56 12.19
CA ILE A 208 2.60 3.17 12.96
C ILE A 208 2.25 3.76 14.31
N LYS A 209 1.69 2.93 15.19
CA LYS A 209 1.71 3.23 16.60
C LYS A 209 3.20 3.31 16.88
N ARG A 210 3.76 4.51 16.74
CA ARG A 210 4.88 4.93 17.55
C ARG A 210 4.30 4.77 18.93
N TYR A 211 4.46 3.58 19.48
CA TYR A 211 4.77 3.48 20.89
C TYR A 211 5.99 4.38 20.99
N ALA A 212 5.74 5.66 21.28
CA ALA A 212 6.69 6.42 22.04
C ALA A 212 7.08 5.44 23.13
N LYS A 213 8.35 5.07 23.15
CA LYS A 213 8.93 4.37 24.26
C LYS A 213 8.72 5.35 25.42
N ILE A 214 7.53 5.31 26.02
CA ILE A 214 7.24 5.94 27.29
C ILE A 214 8.25 5.22 28.14
N SER A 215 9.35 5.92 28.41
CA SER A 215 10.32 5.41 29.35
C SER A 215 9.50 5.20 30.62
N ASP A 216 9.48 3.97 31.12
CA ASP A 216 8.76 3.56 32.35
C ASP A 216 9.23 4.32 33.61
N LYS A 217 9.92 5.46 33.46
CA LYS A 217 10.37 6.34 34.54
C LYS A 217 9.50 7.58 34.75
N SER A 218 8.63 7.99 33.82
CA SER A 218 7.91 9.28 33.97
C SER A 218 6.47 9.17 34.49
N VAL A 219 5.82 8.01 34.38
CA VAL A 219 4.43 7.85 34.87
C VAL A 219 4.38 7.60 36.40
N LEU A 220 5.50 7.22 37.01
CA LEU A 220 5.64 7.01 38.45
C LEU A 220 6.14 8.25 39.22
N GLN A 221 6.28 9.40 38.55
CA GLN A 221 6.73 10.65 39.20
C GLN A 221 5.58 11.54 39.71
N GLU A 222 4.35 11.30 39.27
CA GLU A 222 3.18 12.13 39.64
C GLU A 222 2.13 11.37 40.45
N THR A 223 2.58 10.47 41.35
CA THR A 223 1.69 9.95 42.40
C THR A 223 1.72 10.89 43.61
N PRO A 224 0.56 11.29 44.16
CA PRO A 224 0.53 12.11 45.37
C PRO A 224 1.24 11.35 46.50
N GLY A 225 2.27 11.98 47.08
CA GLY A 225 3.09 11.41 48.17
C GLY A 225 4.54 11.07 47.81
N LYS A 226 5.01 11.30 46.58
CA LYS A 226 6.42 11.13 46.21
C LYS A 226 7.09 12.49 45.95
N PHE A 227 7.74 13.03 46.97
CA PHE A 227 8.53 14.26 46.83
C PHE A 227 9.80 14.01 46.02
N SER A 228 10.21 14.97 45.19
CA SER A 228 11.49 14.89 44.49
C SER A 228 12.65 14.93 45.50
N GLU A 229 13.77 14.28 45.17
CA GLU A 229 14.98 14.30 46.02
C GLU A 229 15.47 15.72 46.30
N GLU A 230 15.20 16.69 45.41
CA GLU A 230 15.49 18.11 45.62
C GLU A 230 14.64 18.72 46.75
N ILE A 231 13.35 18.39 46.83
CA ILE A 231 12.47 18.85 47.92
C ILE A 231 12.86 18.15 49.23
N LEU A 232 13.15 16.85 49.18
CA LEU A 232 13.61 16.11 50.36
C LEU A 232 14.96 16.64 50.88
N ASN A 233 15.88 17.00 49.98
CA ASN A 233 17.15 17.62 50.34
C ASN A 233 16.97 19.06 50.85
N GLN A 234 15.97 19.81 50.38
CA GLN A 234 15.65 21.13 50.95
C GLN A 234 15.08 21.00 52.36
N ILE A 235 14.16 20.07 52.60
CA ILE A 235 13.54 19.82 53.91
C ILE A 235 14.59 19.27 54.90
N GLY A 236 15.39 18.29 54.47
CA GLY A 236 16.43 17.69 55.32
C GLY A 236 17.55 18.69 55.66
N ASN A 237 17.96 19.55 54.73
CA ASN A 237 18.98 20.56 55.01
C ASN A 237 18.45 21.81 55.71
N SER A 238 17.14 22.13 55.64
CA SER A 238 16.58 23.27 56.37
C SER A 238 16.53 23.01 57.86
N GLU A 239 16.14 21.79 58.27
CA GLU A 239 16.07 21.43 59.70
C GLU A 239 17.46 21.33 60.35
N GLU A 240 18.44 20.74 59.68
CA GLU A 240 19.83 20.74 60.18
C GLU A 240 20.40 22.16 60.25
N LYS A 241 20.19 23.01 59.23
CA LYS A 241 20.71 24.39 59.24
C LYS A 241 20.06 25.24 60.32
N GLU A 242 18.75 25.10 60.56
CA GLU A 242 18.07 25.79 61.66
C GLU A 242 18.55 25.31 63.03
N PHE A 243 18.77 24.00 63.21
CA PHE A 243 19.34 23.43 64.43
C PHE A 243 20.77 23.92 64.71
N TYR A 244 21.67 23.90 63.72
CA TYR A 244 23.05 24.40 63.91
C TYR A 244 23.15 25.93 63.97
N SER A 245 22.15 26.68 63.48
CA SER A 245 22.09 28.14 63.63
C SER A 245 21.56 28.58 65.00
N SER A 246 20.72 27.77 65.64
CA SER A 246 20.11 28.06 66.95
C SER A 246 20.99 27.64 68.13
N ILE A 247 22.00 26.81 67.88
CA ILE A 247 23.03 26.46 68.86
C ILE A 247 24.34 27.12 68.44
N GLN A 248 24.75 28.17 69.15
CA GLN A 248 26.12 28.69 69.06
C GLN A 248 27.10 27.66 69.64
N VAL A 249 27.42 26.64 68.86
CA VAL A 249 28.54 25.75 69.14
C VAL A 249 29.76 26.35 68.43
N ASP A 250 30.65 26.96 69.20
CA ASP A 250 32.02 27.25 68.75
C ASP A 250 32.62 25.95 68.25
N LYS A 251 32.84 25.80 66.94
CA LYS A 251 33.38 24.59 66.33
C LYS A 251 34.80 24.32 66.84
N PRO A 252 35.07 23.30 67.70
CA PRO A 252 36.42 22.86 67.97
C PRO A 252 36.71 21.66 67.04
N SER A 253 37.66 21.86 66.13
CA SER A 253 38.50 20.86 65.46
C SER A 253 38.00 19.40 65.28
N LEU A 254 36.82 19.20 64.69
CA LEU A 254 36.39 17.89 64.13
C LEU A 254 37.45 17.28 63.18
N THR A 255 38.21 18.13 62.51
CA THR A 255 39.34 17.75 61.64
C THR A 255 40.58 17.25 62.37
N GLU A 256 40.79 17.59 63.66
CA GLU A 256 41.89 17.03 64.45
C GLU A 256 41.54 15.65 64.99
N ASN A 257 40.31 15.46 65.47
CA ASN A 257 39.84 14.17 65.97
C ASN A 257 39.79 13.10 64.86
N LEU A 258 39.36 13.46 63.65
CA LEU A 258 39.40 12.58 62.47
C LEU A 258 40.82 12.23 62.01
N LYS A 259 41.80 13.12 62.24
CA LYS A 259 43.22 12.84 61.95
C LYS A 259 43.84 11.91 62.98
N LEU A 260 43.46 12.04 64.25
CA LEU A 260 43.89 11.17 65.34
C LEU A 260 43.35 9.75 65.17
N GLU A 261 42.06 9.58 64.82
CA GLU A 261 41.47 8.26 64.55
C GLU A 261 42.16 7.55 63.37
N LYS A 262 42.36 8.24 62.24
CA LYS A 262 43.05 7.65 61.08
C LYS A 262 44.50 7.27 61.37
N LYS A 263 45.17 7.95 62.30
CA LYS A 263 46.54 7.63 62.71
C LYS A 263 46.58 6.39 63.63
N ASN A 264 45.61 6.28 64.54
CA ASN A 264 45.47 5.10 65.41
C ASN A 264 45.08 3.85 64.61
N GLN A 265 44.18 3.96 63.64
CA GLN A 265 43.79 2.84 62.77
C GLN A 265 45.00 2.26 62.01
N LYS A 266 45.85 3.14 61.45
CA LYS A 266 47.06 2.72 60.71
C LYS A 266 48.12 2.04 61.59
N GLN A 267 48.18 2.38 62.88
CA GLN A 267 49.10 1.72 63.81
C GLN A 267 48.61 0.32 64.22
N ILE A 268 47.30 0.14 64.32
CA ILE A 268 46.69 -1.17 64.58
C ILE A 268 46.94 -2.12 63.38
N ASP A 269 46.69 -1.64 62.16
CA ASP A 269 46.91 -2.43 60.93
C ASP A 269 48.38 -2.83 60.69
N GLN A 270 49.34 -2.05 61.22
CA GLN A 270 50.77 -2.36 61.13
C GLN A 270 51.23 -3.37 62.19
N LYS A 271 50.61 -3.37 63.37
CA LYS A 271 50.86 -4.42 64.39
C LYS A 271 50.31 -5.77 63.94
N GLU A 272 49.12 -5.81 63.37
CA GLU A 272 48.48 -7.07 62.93
C GLU A 272 49.21 -7.73 61.73
N LYS A 273 49.94 -6.96 60.91
CA LYS A 273 50.72 -7.48 59.77
C LYS A 273 52.15 -7.90 60.13
N GLY A 274 52.62 -7.62 61.35
CA GLY A 274 53.97 -7.99 61.80
C GLY A 274 54.07 -9.37 62.48
N GLU A 275 52.95 -9.92 62.96
CA GLU A 275 52.93 -11.15 63.77
C GLU A 275 52.58 -12.42 62.97
N SER A 276 52.50 -12.37 61.64
CA SER A 276 52.13 -13.52 60.79
C SER A 276 53.30 -14.18 60.04
N HIS A 277 54.54 -13.99 60.51
CA HIS A 277 55.72 -14.71 60.02
C HIS A 277 56.66 -15.05 61.18
N GLU A 278 56.24 -15.97 62.03
CA GLU A 278 57.12 -16.90 62.77
C GLU A 278 56.37 -18.19 63.08
#